data_AF-A0A0M2LQT5-F1
#
_entry.id   AF-A0A0M2LQT5-F1
#
_cell.length_a   1.000
_cell.length_b   1.000
_cell.length_c   1.000
_cell.angle_alpha   90.00
_cell.angle_beta   90.00
_cell.angle_gamma   90.00
#
_symmetry.space_group_name_H-M   'P 1'
#
loop_
_entity.id
_entity.type
_entity.pdbx_description
1 polymer ?
#
loop_
_entity_poly.entity_id
_entity_poly.type
_entity_poly.pdbx_seq_one_letter_code
_entity_poly.pdbx_strand_id
1 'polypeptide(L)'
;MTITAIATAALMLGAAPEPAPRPAPAPAPAPTIPADQYGARSFDPETDQRRVCVIDTLSGPGIARRYCQTRATWVAQGTDPLARR
;
A
#
# COMPACT_ATOMS: atom_id res chain seq x y z
N MET A 1 19.87 45.05 63.40
CA MET A 1 19.23 43.78 63.02
C MET A 1 19.94 43.25 61.79
N THR A 2 20.64 42.14 61.97
CA THR A 2 21.42 41.39 60.99
C THR A 2 20.50 40.67 60.02
N ILE A 3 20.79 40.72 58.71
CA ILE A 3 20.18 39.82 57.74
C ILE A 3 21.29 39.07 57.00
N THR A 4 21.16 37.76 57.08
CA THR A 4 22.14 36.71 56.85
C THR A 4 22.28 36.37 55.38
N ALA A 5 23.51 36.19 54.91
CA ALA A 5 23.81 35.63 53.59
C ALA A 5 23.41 34.15 53.52
N ILE A 6 22.74 33.74 52.43
CA ILE A 6 22.46 32.33 52.15
C ILE A 6 23.20 31.97 50.87
N ALA A 7 24.25 31.17 51.03
CA ALA A 7 24.99 30.55 49.95
C ALA A 7 24.16 29.41 49.35
N THR A 8 23.74 29.55 48.09
CA THR A 8 23.11 28.45 47.34
C THR A 8 24.16 27.70 46.55
N ALA A 9 24.48 26.49 47.01
CA ALA A 9 25.39 25.55 46.38
C ALA A 9 24.94 25.20 44.96
N ALA A 10 25.88 25.28 44.01
CA ALA A 10 25.68 24.90 42.62
C ALA A 10 25.48 23.38 42.51
N LEU A 11 24.26 22.96 42.15
CA LEU A 11 23.92 21.59 41.80
C LEU A 11 24.49 21.29 40.40
N MET A 12 25.67 20.65 40.36
CA MET A 12 26.19 20.03 39.14
C MET A 12 25.40 18.75 38.85
N LEU A 13 24.25 18.89 38.19
CA LEU A 13 23.51 17.76 37.63
C LEU A 13 24.24 17.28 36.36
N GLY A 14 24.99 16.20 36.49
CA GLY A 14 25.50 15.44 35.34
C GLY A 14 24.32 14.85 34.57
N ALA A 15 24.09 15.34 33.36
CA ALA A 15 23.15 14.74 32.43
C ALA A 15 23.77 13.45 31.86
N ALA A 16 23.23 12.29 32.27
CA ALA A 16 23.53 11.04 31.59
C ALA A 16 22.91 11.08 30.18
N PRO A 17 23.61 10.57 29.13
CA PRO A 17 23.06 10.56 27.78
C PRO A 17 21.84 9.64 27.71
N GLU A 18 20.74 10.17 27.17
CA GLU A 18 19.49 9.43 26.99
C GLU A 18 19.68 8.31 25.94
N PRO A 19 19.21 7.08 26.18
CA PRO A 19 19.37 5.99 25.22
C PRO A 19 18.65 6.29 23.90
N ALA A 20 19.32 6.07 22.78
CA ALA A 20 18.74 6.29 21.45
C ALA A 20 17.48 5.42 21.24
N PRO A 21 16.45 5.93 20.54
CA PRO A 21 15.23 5.18 20.25
C PRO A 21 15.53 3.92 19.44
N ARG A 22 14.90 2.79 19.82
CA ARG A 22 15.03 1.53 19.07
C ARG A 22 14.30 1.62 17.72
N PRO A 23 14.83 1.02 16.64
CA PRO A 23 14.15 0.95 15.34
C PRO A 23 12.80 0.24 15.43
N ALA A 24 11.80 0.75 14.71
CA ALA A 24 10.48 0.12 14.62
C ALA A 24 10.55 -1.21 13.84
N PRO A 25 9.69 -2.20 14.17
CA PRO A 25 9.59 -3.44 13.42
C PRO A 25 9.17 -3.21 11.96
N ALA A 26 9.69 -4.04 11.05
CA ALA A 26 9.31 -3.99 9.64
C ALA A 26 7.81 -4.36 9.45
N PRO A 27 7.13 -3.77 8.45
CA PRO A 27 5.75 -4.13 8.13
C PRO A 27 5.61 -5.61 7.78
N ALA A 28 4.54 -6.24 8.24
CA ALA A 28 4.23 -7.61 7.88
C ALA A 28 3.95 -7.75 6.37
N PRO A 29 4.28 -8.90 5.74
CA PRO A 29 3.97 -9.16 4.35
C PRO A 29 2.46 -9.07 4.07
N ALA A 30 2.08 -8.40 2.98
CA ALA A 30 0.70 -8.37 2.53
C ALA A 30 0.27 -9.77 2.03
N PRO A 31 -0.99 -10.17 2.26
CA PRO A 31 -1.50 -11.43 1.74
C PRO A 31 -1.46 -11.45 0.22
N THR A 32 -0.80 -12.45 -0.36
CA THR A 32 -0.78 -12.68 -1.80
C THR A 32 -1.94 -13.61 -2.16
N ILE A 33 -2.94 -13.12 -2.89
CA ILE A 33 -4.03 -13.96 -3.39
C ILE A 33 -3.56 -14.67 -4.67
N PRO A 34 -3.66 -16.01 -4.77
CA PRO A 34 -3.34 -16.74 -5.99
C PRO A 34 -4.17 -16.27 -7.18
N ALA A 35 -3.54 -16.09 -8.34
CA ALA A 35 -4.18 -15.59 -9.55
C ALA A 35 -5.38 -16.46 -10.01
N ASP A 36 -5.33 -17.77 -9.73
CA ASP A 36 -6.41 -18.71 -10.04
C ASP A 36 -7.72 -18.40 -9.32
N GLN A 37 -7.68 -17.72 -8.17
CA GLN A 37 -8.89 -17.37 -7.42
C GLN A 37 -9.62 -16.13 -7.95
N TYR A 38 -8.99 -15.36 -8.86
CA TYR A 38 -9.64 -14.23 -9.49
C TYR A 38 -10.65 -14.68 -10.56
N GLY A 39 -10.36 -15.73 -11.32
CA GLY A 39 -11.22 -16.19 -12.43
C GLY A 39 -12.48 -16.96 -12.02
N ALA A 40 -12.55 -17.46 -10.79
CA ALA A 40 -13.63 -18.35 -10.35
C ALA A 40 -14.87 -17.64 -9.77
N ARG A 41 -14.80 -16.32 -9.55
CA ARG A 41 -15.91 -15.55 -8.98
C ARG A 41 -16.78 -15.00 -10.10
N SER A 42 -18.10 -15.11 -9.99
CA SER A 42 -18.99 -14.36 -10.87
C SER A 42 -18.79 -12.87 -10.58
N PHE A 43 -18.54 -12.07 -11.63
CA PHE A 43 -18.41 -10.63 -11.54
C PHE A 43 -19.75 -10.02 -11.98
N ASP A 44 -20.32 -9.12 -11.20
CA ASP A 44 -21.48 -8.34 -11.62
C ASP A 44 -20.98 -7.03 -12.24
N PRO A 45 -21.26 -6.72 -13.51
CA PRO A 45 -20.66 -5.58 -14.18
C PRO A 45 -21.12 -4.21 -13.64
N GLU A 46 -22.29 -4.12 -12.99
CA GLU A 46 -22.83 -2.86 -12.48
C GLU A 46 -22.28 -2.51 -11.10
N THR A 47 -22.04 -3.51 -10.26
CA THR A 47 -21.60 -3.29 -8.87
C THR A 47 -20.12 -3.51 -8.65
N ASP A 48 -19.43 -4.15 -9.59
CA ASP A 48 -18.03 -4.54 -9.43
C ASP A 48 -17.06 -3.43 -9.87
N GLN A 49 -16.37 -2.85 -8.89
CA GLN A 49 -15.35 -1.82 -9.11
C GLN A 49 -13.94 -2.38 -9.39
N ARG A 50 -13.77 -3.70 -9.45
CA ARG A 50 -12.45 -4.30 -9.69
C ARG A 50 -12.01 -4.02 -11.13
N ARG A 51 -10.72 -3.74 -11.28
CA ARG A 51 -10.10 -3.54 -12.59
C ARG A 51 -9.71 -4.89 -13.19
N VAL A 52 -10.13 -5.12 -14.42
CA VAL A 52 -9.71 -6.25 -15.26
C VAL A 52 -8.64 -5.74 -16.21
N CYS A 53 -7.49 -6.40 -16.19
CA CYS A 53 -6.37 -6.11 -17.07
C CYS A 53 -6.37 -7.05 -18.27
N VAL A 54 -6.48 -6.50 -19.48
CA VAL A 54 -6.29 -7.25 -20.73
C VAL A 54 -4.86 -7.01 -21.21
N ILE A 55 -4.21 -8.07 -21.66
CA ILE A 55 -2.87 -8.01 -22.26
C ILE A 55 -3.06 -8.14 -23.76
N ASP A 56 -2.81 -7.05 -24.48
CA ASP A 56 -2.77 -7.05 -25.93
C ASP A 56 -1.35 -7.43 -26.39
N THR A 57 -1.25 -8.62 -26.97
CA THR A 57 -0.03 -9.10 -27.63
C THR A 57 -0.24 -8.95 -29.13
N LEU A 58 0.19 -7.81 -29.67
CA LEU A 58 0.27 -7.63 -31.13
C LEU A 58 1.16 -8.75 -31.68
N SER A 59 0.62 -9.53 -32.62
CA SER A 59 1.35 -10.64 -33.25
C SER A 59 2.60 -10.10 -33.97
N GLY A 60 3.76 -10.15 -33.32
CA GLY A 60 5.03 -9.60 -33.80
C GLY A 60 6.02 -9.33 -32.65
N PRO A 61 7.22 -8.74 -32.92
CA PRO A 61 8.23 -8.40 -31.90
C PRO A 61 7.82 -7.21 -31.00
N GLY A 62 6.54 -6.89 -30.92
CA GLY A 62 6.02 -5.79 -30.13
C GLY A 62 5.98 -6.11 -28.63
N ILE A 63 6.26 -5.10 -27.81
CA ILE A 63 6.08 -5.20 -26.35
C ILE A 63 4.58 -5.30 -26.07
N ALA A 64 4.19 -6.35 -25.35
CA ALA A 64 2.82 -6.55 -24.90
C ALA A 64 2.31 -5.33 -24.12
N ARG A 65 1.13 -4.82 -24.46
CA ARG A 65 0.52 -3.69 -23.77
C ARG A 65 -0.53 -4.21 -22.78
N ARG A 66 -0.50 -3.69 -21.55
CA ARG A 66 -1.48 -4.01 -20.52
C ARG A 66 -2.44 -2.84 -20.34
N TYR A 67 -3.73 -3.11 -20.49
CA TYR A 67 -4.80 -2.13 -20.29
C TYR A 67 -5.69 -2.59 -19.14
N CYS A 68 -5.80 -1.78 -18.08
CA CYS A 68 -6.53 -2.13 -16.86
C CYS A 68 -7.67 -1.13 -16.58
N GLN A 69 -8.91 -1.58 -16.68
CA GLN A 69 -10.11 -0.78 -16.44
C GLN A 69 -11.23 -1.65 -15.84
N THR A 70 -12.32 -1.05 -15.37
CA THR A 70 -13.44 -1.82 -14.78
C THR A 70 -14.17 -2.61 -15.86
N ARG A 71 -14.90 -3.66 -15.45
CA ARG A 71 -15.71 -4.45 -16.40
C ARG A 71 -16.80 -3.59 -17.05
N ALA A 72 -17.43 -2.67 -16.31
CA ALA A 72 -18.37 -1.71 -16.89
C ALA A 72 -17.76 -0.91 -18.05
N THR A 73 -16.52 -0.42 -17.90
CA THR A 73 -15.83 0.31 -18.97
C THR A 73 -15.53 -0.59 -20.17
N TRP A 74 -15.10 -1.84 -19.93
CA TRP A 74 -14.90 -2.83 -20.98
C TRP A 74 -16.20 -3.10 -21.77
N VAL A 75 -17.29 -3.39 -21.07
CA VAL A 75 -18.61 -3.65 -21.67
C VAL A 75 -19.13 -2.43 -22.44
N ALA A 76 -18.94 -1.22 -21.91
CA ALA A 76 -19.30 0.03 -22.60
C ALA A 76 -18.49 0.25 -23.90
N GLN A 77 -17.27 -0.30 -23.99
CA GLN A 77 -16.47 -0.33 -25.22
C GLN A 77 -16.85 -1.49 -26.16
N GLY A 78 -17.83 -2.31 -25.79
CA GLY A 78 -18.32 -3.43 -26.60
C GLY A 78 -17.48 -4.71 -26.49
N THR A 79 -16.55 -4.80 -25.53
CA THR A 79 -15.73 -6.00 -25.31
C THR A 79 -15.85 -6.45 -23.86
N ASP A 80 -16.29 -7.67 -23.59
CA ASP A 80 -16.29 -8.22 -22.23
C ASP A 80 -15.17 -9.26 -22.08
N PRO A 81 -14.03 -8.92 -21.42
CA PRO A 81 -12.89 -9.83 -21.28
C PRO A 81 -13.19 -11.04 -20.39
N LEU A 82 -14.32 -11.04 -19.67
CA LEU A 82 -14.72 -12.12 -18.77
C LEU A 82 -15.98 -12.87 -19.26
N ALA A 83 -16.53 -12.51 -20.42
CA ALA A 83 -17.61 -13.29 -21.01
C ALA A 83 -17.11 -14.70 -21.34
N ARG A 84 -17.81 -15.74 -20.85
CA ARG A 84 -17.57 -17.10 -21.31
C ARG A 84 -17.96 -17.20 -22.78
N ARG A 85 -17.09 -17.80 -23.58
CA ARG A 85 -17.42 -18.25 -24.95
C ARG A 85 -18.26 -19.52 -24.89
#